data_AF-A0A2N1RSK3-F1
#
_entry.id   AF-A0A2N1RSK3-F1
#
_cell.length_a   1.000
_cell.length_b   1.000
_cell.length_c   1.000
_cell.angle_alpha   90.00
_cell.angle_beta   90.00
_cell.angle_gamma   90.00
#
_symmetry.space_group_name_H-M   'P 1'
#
loop_
_entity.id
_entity.type
_entity.pdbx_description
1 polymer ?
#
loop_
_entity_poly.entity_id
_entity_poly.type
_entity_poly.pdbx_seq_one_letter_code
_entity_poly.pdbx_strand_id
1 'polypeptide(L)'
;MELFVLVKILMKHLQFRGFWKRSVKSLLVNALWMQQDLKMQMIKQYADITGCSTERDRGLNMDIKQALLFLTENCKPAVASGVLTADDRVSFRDGDNVWITRNGADISSLTESDLITFDVKGKFSYSDRIAEIHCVLYAKHKRLGAIVNSRTQYSLSVSRTGETVRPYVDDIAQIAGIDIKCIEHADTGRIKSLIKRRSALLLKDSGSMCADISLDDALATVMITEKACRIHIQSRYLGGAKPINVIESALMRFIYLKKYSKIKY
;
A
#
# COMPACT_ATOMS: atom_id res chain seq x y z
N MET A 1 11.38 -13.09 -20.82
CA MET A 1 12.81 -12.95 -20.46
C MET A 1 13.08 -11.49 -20.19
N GLU A 2 13.34 -11.12 -18.95
CA GLU A 2 13.51 -9.72 -18.57
C GLU A 2 14.73 -9.09 -19.24
N LEU A 3 14.55 -7.88 -19.75
CA LEU A 3 15.58 -7.04 -20.38
C LEU A 3 16.88 -7.01 -19.55
N PHE A 4 16.76 -7.08 -18.22
CA PHE A 4 17.88 -7.15 -17.27
C PHE A 4 18.78 -8.38 -17.42
N VAL A 5 18.21 -9.54 -17.75
CA VAL A 5 18.97 -10.79 -17.93
C VAL A 5 19.77 -10.72 -19.23
N LEU A 6 19.14 -10.25 -20.32
CA LEU A 6 19.81 -10.04 -21.61
C LEU A 6 20.96 -9.02 -21.49
N VAL A 7 20.74 -7.96 -20.72
CA VAL A 7 21.73 -6.89 -20.49
C VAL A 7 22.92 -7.37 -19.65
N LYS A 8 22.68 -8.20 -18.63
CA LYS A 8 23.78 -8.85 -17.88
C LYS A 8 24.59 -9.80 -18.77
N ILE A 9 23.93 -10.53 -19.67
CA ILE A 9 24.61 -11.43 -20.64
C ILE A 9 25.44 -10.60 -21.64
N LEU A 10 24.87 -9.53 -22.21
CA LEU A 10 25.57 -8.64 -23.13
C LEU A 10 26.78 -7.94 -22.48
N MET A 11 26.63 -7.45 -21.24
CA MET A 11 27.72 -6.79 -20.52
C MET A 11 28.84 -7.75 -20.11
N LYS A 12 28.54 -9.05 -19.95
CA LYS A 12 29.53 -10.06 -19.58
C LYS A 12 30.34 -10.56 -20.78
N HIS A 13 29.77 -10.51 -21.99
CA HIS A 13 30.44 -10.91 -23.23
C HIS A 13 31.23 -9.78 -23.92
N LEU A 14 30.93 -8.52 -23.62
CA LEU A 14 31.54 -7.36 -24.28
C LEU A 14 32.59 -6.71 -23.37
N GLN A 15 33.87 -7.10 -23.52
CA GLN A 15 35.02 -6.44 -22.89
C GLN A 15 35.29 -5.05 -23.50
N PHE A 16 34.41 -4.07 -23.26
CA PHE A 16 34.64 -2.70 -23.74
C PHE A 16 35.39 -1.82 -22.72
N ARG A 17 36.58 -1.37 -23.13
CA ARG A 17 37.41 -0.37 -22.45
C ARG A 17 36.73 1.01 -22.44
N GLY A 18 36.67 1.62 -21.25
CA GLY A 18 36.63 3.06 -20.98
C GLY A 18 35.46 3.91 -21.49
N PHE A 19 35.25 3.99 -22.80
CA PHE A 19 34.51 5.09 -23.42
C PHE A 19 33.03 4.77 -23.68
N TRP A 20 32.71 3.53 -24.08
CA TRP A 20 31.33 3.11 -24.40
C TRP A 20 30.45 2.79 -23.17
N LYS A 21 31.03 2.73 -21.96
CA LYS A 21 30.28 2.46 -20.72
C LYS A 21 29.25 3.55 -20.39
N ARG A 22 29.51 4.83 -20.73
CA ARG A 22 28.57 5.93 -20.43
C ARG A 22 27.35 5.90 -21.36
N SER A 23 27.55 5.65 -22.65
CA SER A 23 26.46 5.60 -23.63
C SER A 23 25.55 4.38 -23.44
N VAL A 24 26.11 3.20 -23.15
CA VAL A 24 25.31 2.00 -22.85
C VAL A 24 24.56 2.16 -21.52
N LYS A 25 25.18 2.77 -20.50
CA LYS A 25 24.51 3.04 -19.21
C LYS A 25 23.38 4.06 -19.38
N SER A 26 23.57 5.10 -20.20
CA SER A 26 22.53 6.06 -20.59
C SER A 26 21.38 5.38 -21.32
N LEU A 27 21.65 4.52 -22.30
CA LEU A 27 20.62 3.81 -23.06
C LEU A 27 19.83 2.83 -22.19
N LEU A 28 20.49 2.15 -21.25
CA LEU A 28 19.82 1.24 -20.31
C LEU A 28 19.00 1.98 -19.28
N VAL A 29 19.52 3.10 -18.78
CA VAL A 29 18.79 4.01 -17.91
C VAL A 29 17.56 4.51 -18.66
N ASN A 30 17.69 4.98 -19.90
CA ASN A 30 16.57 5.44 -20.73
C ASN A 30 15.57 4.32 -21.06
N ALA A 31 16.02 3.08 -21.30
CA ALA A 31 15.14 1.94 -21.52
C ALA A 31 14.36 1.57 -20.25
N LEU A 32 15.02 1.63 -19.08
CA LEU A 32 14.35 1.50 -17.77
C LEU A 32 13.36 2.64 -17.52
N TRP A 33 13.72 3.88 -17.86
CA TRP A 33 12.84 5.05 -17.79
C TRP A 33 11.61 4.85 -18.69
N MET A 34 11.80 4.41 -19.94
CA MET A 34 10.69 4.08 -20.86
C MET A 34 9.79 2.97 -20.33
N GLN A 35 10.38 1.89 -19.80
CA GLN A 35 9.61 0.76 -19.29
C GLN A 35 8.84 1.11 -18.01
N GLN A 36 9.39 2.00 -17.17
CA GLN A 36 8.70 2.54 -16.00
C GLN A 36 7.66 3.62 -16.34
N ASP A 37 7.91 4.43 -17.37
CA ASP A 37 6.97 5.45 -17.83
C ASP A 37 5.75 4.83 -18.51
N LEU A 38 5.90 3.72 -19.25
CA LEU A 38 4.78 2.91 -19.76
C LEU A 38 3.94 2.30 -18.63
N LYS A 39 4.56 1.77 -17.56
CA LYS A 39 3.85 1.27 -16.37
C LYS A 39 3.11 2.41 -15.63
N MET A 40 3.73 3.58 -15.52
CA MET A 40 3.13 4.77 -14.92
C MET A 40 2.00 5.36 -15.76
N GLN A 41 2.12 5.32 -17.09
CA GLN A 41 1.04 5.68 -18.01
C GLN A 41 -0.14 4.74 -17.88
N MET A 42 0.08 3.43 -17.71
CA MET A 42 -1.00 2.48 -17.43
C MET A 42 -1.69 2.74 -16.09
N ILE A 43 -0.94 3.08 -15.03
CA ILE A 43 -1.52 3.41 -13.72
C ILE A 43 -2.31 4.72 -13.78
N LYS A 44 -1.82 5.74 -14.50
CA LYS A 44 -2.56 6.99 -14.74
C LYS A 44 -3.80 6.77 -15.59
N GLN A 45 -3.69 6.02 -16.67
CA GLN A 45 -4.83 5.71 -17.53
C GLN A 45 -5.88 4.90 -16.77
N TYR A 46 -5.48 4.02 -15.85
CA TYR A 46 -6.40 3.33 -14.94
C TYR A 46 -7.05 4.29 -13.94
N ALA A 47 -6.29 5.22 -13.35
CA ALA A 47 -6.79 6.25 -12.44
C ALA A 47 -7.77 7.25 -13.11
N ASP A 48 -7.53 7.58 -14.38
CA ASP A 48 -8.37 8.44 -15.21
C ASP A 48 -9.68 7.73 -15.61
N ILE A 49 -9.62 6.42 -15.90
CA ILE A 49 -10.81 5.57 -16.16
C ILE A 49 -11.66 5.43 -14.88
N THR A 50 -11.06 5.49 -13.68
CA THR A 50 -11.76 5.41 -12.39
C THR A 50 -12.26 6.74 -11.82
N GLY A 51 -12.05 7.88 -12.51
CA GLY A 51 -12.59 9.18 -12.09
C GLY A 51 -11.92 9.79 -10.86
N CYS A 52 -10.60 9.74 -10.77
CA CYS A 52 -9.82 10.29 -9.66
C CYS A 52 -9.88 11.84 -9.62
N SER A 53 -10.49 12.41 -8.57
CA SER A 53 -10.42 13.85 -8.26
C SER A 53 -9.49 14.07 -7.07
N THR A 54 -8.58 15.04 -7.18
CA THR A 54 -7.56 15.33 -6.17
C THR A 54 -8.18 15.85 -4.87
N GLU A 55 -8.06 15.07 -3.78
CA GLU A 55 -8.64 15.27 -2.45
C GLU A 55 -8.30 16.58 -1.71
N ARG A 56 -7.45 17.47 -2.25
CA ARG A 56 -6.80 18.53 -1.46
C ARG A 56 -7.52 19.88 -1.38
N ASP A 57 -8.62 20.06 -2.11
CA ASP A 57 -9.43 21.30 -2.10
C ASP A 57 -10.74 21.20 -1.29
N ARG A 58 -10.94 20.11 -0.53
CA ARG A 58 -12.15 19.95 0.29
C ARG A 58 -12.03 20.70 1.61
N GLY A 59 -13.03 21.53 1.91
CA GLY A 59 -13.14 22.20 3.20
C GLY A 59 -13.02 21.19 4.34
N LEU A 60 -12.05 21.41 5.23
CA LEU A 60 -11.80 20.57 6.40
C LEU A 60 -13.02 20.58 7.32
N ASN A 61 -13.34 19.43 7.94
CA ASN A 61 -14.50 19.16 8.81
C ASN A 61 -15.79 18.80 8.06
N MET A 62 -15.74 17.66 7.37
CA MET A 62 -16.88 16.98 6.79
C MET A 62 -17.89 16.61 7.88
N ASP A 63 -19.18 16.71 7.55
CA ASP A 63 -20.23 16.04 8.32
C ASP A 63 -20.30 14.53 7.99
N ILE A 64 -21.13 13.79 8.74
CA ILE A 64 -21.24 12.34 8.57
C ILE A 64 -21.74 11.92 7.19
N LYS A 65 -22.59 12.72 6.55
CA LYS A 65 -23.14 12.42 5.22
C LYS A 65 -22.09 12.61 4.14
N GLN A 66 -21.31 13.67 4.25
CA GLN A 66 -20.18 13.94 3.37
C GLN A 66 -19.11 12.85 3.51
N ALA A 67 -18.79 12.44 4.75
CA ALA A 67 -17.83 11.36 5.00
C ALA A 67 -18.31 10.01 4.45
N LEU A 68 -19.60 9.70 4.60
CA LEU A 68 -20.23 8.51 4.06
C LEU A 68 -20.19 8.49 2.53
N LEU A 69 -20.56 9.60 1.89
CA LEU A 69 -20.51 9.74 0.44
C LEU A 69 -19.07 9.55 -0.06
N PHE A 70 -18.09 10.17 0.60
CA PHE A 70 -16.69 10.02 0.24
C PHE A 70 -16.20 8.57 0.29
N LEU A 71 -16.47 7.85 1.39
CA LEU A 71 -16.07 6.45 1.51
C LEU A 71 -16.74 5.57 0.46
N THR A 72 -18.05 5.76 0.24
CA THR A 72 -18.81 5.01 -0.76
C THR A 72 -18.27 5.27 -2.17
N GLU A 73 -18.03 6.56 -2.48
CA GLU A 73 -17.30 7.13 -3.62
C GLU A 73 -16.08 6.31 -4.00
N ASN A 74 -15.11 6.34 -3.08
CA ASN A 74 -13.73 5.96 -3.34
C ASN A 74 -13.47 4.47 -3.06
N CYS A 75 -14.29 3.82 -2.24
CA CYS A 75 -14.19 2.37 -2.00
C CYS A 75 -14.91 1.53 -3.06
N LYS A 76 -15.84 2.11 -3.84
CA LYS A 76 -16.64 1.38 -4.84
C LYS A 76 -15.80 0.54 -5.82
N PRO A 77 -14.68 1.03 -6.40
CA PRO A 77 -13.86 0.19 -7.28
C PRO A 77 -13.20 -0.99 -6.56
N ALA A 78 -12.78 -0.78 -5.30
CA ALA A 78 -12.15 -1.83 -4.49
C ALA A 78 -13.16 -2.89 -4.03
N VAL A 79 -14.40 -2.50 -3.74
CA VAL A 79 -15.51 -3.42 -3.49
C VAL A 79 -15.84 -4.22 -4.75
N ALA A 80 -16.00 -3.55 -5.90
CA ALA A 80 -16.35 -4.21 -7.17
C ALA A 80 -15.29 -5.22 -7.64
N SER A 81 -14.03 -5.00 -7.31
CA SER A 81 -12.92 -5.91 -7.62
C SER A 81 -12.68 -6.99 -6.55
N GLY A 82 -13.46 -7.01 -5.46
CA GLY A 82 -13.33 -7.97 -4.36
C GLY A 82 -12.10 -7.74 -3.47
N VAL A 83 -11.48 -6.55 -3.57
CA VAL A 83 -10.33 -6.14 -2.75
C VAL A 83 -10.78 -5.79 -1.33
N LEU A 84 -11.97 -5.20 -1.20
CA LEU A 84 -12.62 -4.95 0.07
C LEU A 84 -13.82 -5.88 0.24
N THR A 85 -13.94 -6.47 1.43
CA THR A 85 -15.07 -7.33 1.80
C THR A 85 -15.78 -6.79 3.04
N ALA A 86 -16.88 -7.44 3.43
CA ALA A 86 -17.43 -7.30 4.77
C ALA A 86 -16.32 -7.56 5.82
N ASP A 87 -16.41 -6.90 6.97
CA ASP A 87 -15.44 -6.89 8.08
C ASP A 87 -14.13 -6.11 7.88
N ASP A 88 -13.86 -5.63 6.67
CA ASP A 88 -12.74 -4.73 6.42
C ASP A 88 -12.98 -3.37 7.10
N ARG A 89 -11.89 -2.76 7.56
CA ARG A 89 -11.96 -1.46 8.24
C ARG A 89 -11.25 -0.41 7.42
N VAL A 90 -12.00 0.59 7.00
CA VAL A 90 -11.48 1.70 6.23
C VAL A 90 -11.59 2.95 7.07
N SER A 91 -10.50 3.71 7.13
CA SER A 91 -10.47 5.00 7.80
C SER A 91 -9.75 6.02 6.94
N PHE A 92 -10.16 7.28 7.07
CA PHE A 92 -9.49 8.41 6.44
C PHE A 92 -9.48 9.62 7.39
N ARG A 93 -8.44 10.44 7.24
CA ARG A 93 -8.26 11.68 7.99
C ARG A 93 -8.90 12.84 7.25
N ASP A 94 -9.64 13.65 7.99
CA ASP A 94 -10.16 14.95 7.58
C ASP A 94 -9.80 16.00 8.64
N GLY A 95 -8.72 16.74 8.37
CA GLY A 95 -8.13 17.66 9.35
C GLY A 95 -7.64 16.97 10.62
N ASP A 96 -8.20 17.41 11.76
CA ASP A 96 -7.94 16.81 13.08
C ASP A 96 -8.92 15.64 13.38
N ASN A 97 -9.92 15.41 12.53
CA ASN A 97 -10.86 14.30 12.65
C ASN A 97 -10.42 13.09 11.82
N VAL A 98 -10.82 11.90 12.26
CA VAL A 98 -10.69 10.66 11.50
C VAL A 98 -12.04 9.97 11.50
N TRP A 99 -12.49 9.63 10.30
CA TRP A 99 -13.66 8.79 10.07
C TRP A 99 -13.20 7.36 9.88
N ILE A 100 -13.90 6.40 10.49
CA ILE A 100 -13.62 4.97 10.34
C ILE A 100 -14.92 4.17 10.32
N THR A 101 -14.95 3.11 9.51
CA THR A 101 -16.05 2.15 9.49
C THR A 101 -16.08 1.30 10.76
N ARG A 102 -17.28 0.99 11.25
CA ARG A 102 -17.48 0.09 12.38
C ARG A 102 -17.10 -1.34 12.01
N ASN A 103 -16.78 -2.12 13.04
CA ASN A 103 -16.64 -3.56 12.90
C ASN A 103 -17.92 -4.18 12.33
N GLY A 104 -17.79 -5.02 11.30
CA GLY A 104 -18.93 -5.67 10.64
C GLY A 104 -19.69 -4.79 9.65
N ALA A 105 -19.26 -3.55 9.41
CA ALA A 105 -19.86 -2.70 8.39
C ALA A 105 -19.67 -3.31 6.99
N ASP A 106 -20.73 -3.33 6.19
CA ASP A 106 -20.66 -3.69 4.78
C ASP A 106 -20.24 -2.47 3.96
N ILE A 107 -19.01 -2.46 3.47
CA ILE A 107 -18.45 -1.36 2.69
C ILE A 107 -19.22 -1.14 1.37
N SER A 108 -19.91 -2.17 0.86
CA SER A 108 -20.74 -2.05 -0.35
C SER A 108 -22.04 -1.28 -0.14
N SER A 109 -22.51 -1.18 1.12
CA SER A 109 -23.79 -0.59 1.49
C SER A 109 -23.71 0.16 2.83
N LEU A 110 -22.75 1.08 2.97
CA LEU A 110 -22.55 1.85 4.19
C LEU A 110 -23.74 2.76 4.50
N THR A 111 -24.05 2.90 5.78
CA THR A 111 -24.98 3.89 6.32
C THR A 111 -24.28 4.82 7.31
N GLU A 112 -24.94 5.90 7.73
CA GLU A 112 -24.40 6.80 8.75
C GLU A 112 -24.11 6.06 10.07
N SER A 113 -24.92 5.05 10.40
CA SER A 113 -24.73 4.26 11.62
C SER A 113 -23.45 3.41 11.61
N ASP A 114 -22.91 3.12 10.42
CA ASP A 114 -21.69 2.33 10.23
C ASP A 114 -20.41 3.15 10.37
N LEU A 115 -20.51 4.46 10.58
CA LEU A 115 -19.36 5.33 10.75
C LEU A 115 -19.21 5.79 12.19
N ILE A 116 -17.96 5.91 12.61
CA ILE A 116 -17.57 6.59 13.83
C ILE A 116 -16.51 7.64 13.50
N THR A 117 -16.50 8.72 14.26
CA THR A 117 -15.49 9.77 14.15
C THR A 117 -14.73 9.91 15.46
N PHE A 118 -13.46 10.26 15.37
CA PHE A 118 -12.65 10.61 16.54
C PHE A 118 -11.63 11.70 16.20
N ASP A 119 -11.31 12.53 17.19
CA ASP A 119 -10.21 13.48 17.10
C ASP A 119 -8.87 12.73 17.24
N VAL A 120 -7.92 13.02 16.36
CA VAL A 120 -6.57 12.44 16.34
C VAL A 120 -5.78 12.68 17.64
N LYS A 121 -6.07 13.76 18.35
CA LYS A 121 -5.51 14.12 19.67
C LYS A 121 -6.38 13.63 20.83
N GLY A 122 -7.61 13.22 20.54
CA GLY A 122 -8.57 12.76 21.53
C GLY A 122 -8.26 11.38 22.09
N LYS A 123 -8.95 11.02 23.18
CA LYS A 123 -8.98 9.63 23.65
C LYS A 123 -9.99 8.85 22.81
N PHE A 124 -9.55 7.77 22.20
CA PHE A 124 -10.44 6.82 21.53
C PHE A 124 -11.22 6.02 22.58
N SER A 125 -12.55 6.14 22.56
CA SER A 125 -13.45 5.56 23.58
C SER A 125 -14.43 4.56 22.95
N TYR A 126 -13.93 3.67 22.10
CA TYR A 126 -14.72 2.63 21.45
C TYR A 126 -13.95 1.30 21.50
N SER A 127 -14.62 0.21 21.89
CA SER A 127 -14.01 -1.10 22.13
C SER A 127 -13.81 -1.88 20.82
N ASP A 128 -12.90 -1.39 19.97
CA ASP A 128 -12.48 -2.07 18.74
C ASP A 128 -10.97 -1.98 18.58
N ARG A 129 -10.31 -3.13 18.68
CA ARG A 129 -8.85 -3.21 18.68
C ARG A 129 -8.21 -2.67 17.39
N ILE A 130 -8.83 -2.90 16.23
CA ILE A 130 -8.27 -2.41 14.97
C ILE A 130 -8.44 -0.90 14.87
N ALA A 131 -9.60 -0.38 15.29
CA ALA A 131 -9.84 1.06 15.32
C ALA A 131 -8.90 1.78 16.29
N GLU A 132 -8.59 1.17 17.45
CA GLU A 132 -7.56 1.66 18.38
C GLU A 132 -6.18 1.77 17.69
N ILE A 133 -5.78 0.74 16.93
CA ILE A 133 -4.53 0.75 16.18
C ILE A 133 -4.53 1.89 15.16
N HIS A 134 -5.62 2.09 14.41
CA HIS A 134 -5.76 3.19 13.45
C HIS A 134 -5.59 4.55 14.16
N CYS A 135 -6.30 4.78 15.26
CA CYS A 135 -6.20 6.01 16.05
C CYS A 135 -4.76 6.29 16.49
N VAL A 136 -4.08 5.29 17.05
CA VAL A 136 -2.70 5.44 17.51
C VAL A 136 -1.73 5.72 16.34
N LEU A 137 -2.00 5.18 15.15
CA LEU A 137 -1.19 5.45 13.95
C LEU A 137 -1.40 6.87 13.44
N TYR A 138 -2.64 7.37 13.37
CA TYR A 138 -2.92 8.76 12.99
C TYR A 138 -2.34 9.75 13.99
N ALA A 139 -2.43 9.48 15.29
CA ALA A 139 -1.84 10.31 16.33
C ALA A 139 -0.31 10.40 16.19
N LYS A 140 0.34 9.29 15.83
CA LYS A 140 1.80 9.24 15.69
C LYS A 140 2.32 9.80 14.37
N HIS A 141 1.59 9.59 13.27
CA HIS A 141 2.05 9.88 11.91
C HIS A 141 1.12 10.84 11.19
N LYS A 142 1.44 12.14 11.27
CA LYS A 142 0.67 13.21 10.61
C LYS A 142 0.54 13.06 9.09
N ARG A 143 1.45 12.30 8.45
CA ARG A 143 1.42 12.04 7.00
C ARG A 143 0.28 11.13 6.56
N LEU A 144 -0.27 10.32 7.46
CA LEU A 144 -1.27 9.31 7.09
C LEU A 144 -2.60 9.99 6.82
N GLY A 145 -3.09 9.81 5.60
CA GLY A 145 -4.41 10.26 5.16
C GLY A 145 -5.44 9.13 5.16
N ALA A 146 -5.01 7.88 4.96
CA ALA A 146 -5.90 6.72 5.05
C ALA A 146 -5.20 5.47 5.59
N ILE A 147 -5.99 4.63 6.26
CA ILE A 147 -5.59 3.30 6.72
C ILE A 147 -6.72 2.33 6.41
N VAL A 148 -6.35 1.22 5.78
CA VAL A 148 -7.24 0.12 5.41
C VAL A 148 -6.73 -1.15 6.05
N ASN A 149 -7.54 -1.77 6.90
CA ASN A 149 -7.31 -3.14 7.35
C ASN A 149 -8.19 -4.08 6.53
N SER A 150 -7.57 -4.87 5.65
CA SER A 150 -8.24 -5.77 4.72
C SER A 150 -7.94 -7.24 5.00
N ARG A 151 -8.98 -8.08 4.90
CA ARG A 151 -8.99 -9.52 5.18
C ARG A 151 -9.07 -10.37 3.90
N THR A 152 -8.48 -9.88 2.82
CA THR A 152 -8.35 -10.61 1.55
C THR A 152 -7.73 -12.00 1.72
N GLN A 153 -8.10 -12.93 0.83
CA GLN A 153 -7.87 -14.37 0.99
C GLN A 153 -6.41 -14.74 1.29
N TYR A 154 -5.46 -14.25 0.49
CA TYR A 154 -4.06 -14.61 0.65
C TYR A 154 -3.42 -13.88 1.83
N SER A 155 -3.75 -12.59 2.03
CA SER A 155 -3.24 -11.81 3.16
C SER A 155 -3.69 -12.37 4.50
N LEU A 156 -4.96 -12.77 4.63
CA LEU A 156 -5.48 -13.44 5.82
C LEU A 156 -4.77 -14.78 6.06
N SER A 157 -4.59 -15.57 5.00
CA SER A 157 -3.89 -16.85 5.09
C SER A 157 -2.45 -16.71 5.58
N VAL A 158 -1.68 -15.79 5.00
CA VAL A 158 -0.29 -15.54 5.43
C VAL A 158 -0.23 -14.88 6.82
N SER A 159 -1.19 -14.01 7.15
CA SER A 159 -1.25 -13.42 8.50
C SER A 159 -1.37 -14.48 9.58
N ARG A 160 -2.07 -15.59 9.31
CA ARG A 160 -2.21 -16.74 10.21
C ARG A 160 -0.94 -17.57 10.35
N THR A 161 -0.05 -17.58 9.35
CA THR A 161 1.25 -18.28 9.49
C THR A 161 2.24 -17.52 10.36
N GLY A 162 2.06 -16.20 10.51
CA GLY A 162 3.02 -15.34 11.22
C GLY A 162 4.29 -15.04 10.43
N GLU A 163 4.37 -15.45 9.17
CA GLU A 163 5.55 -15.26 8.34
C GLU A 163 5.69 -13.81 7.84
N THR A 164 6.93 -13.43 7.54
CA THR A 164 7.22 -12.16 6.86
C THR A 164 7.27 -12.39 5.35
N VAL A 165 6.47 -11.63 4.60
CA VAL A 165 6.49 -11.66 3.14
C VAL A 165 7.60 -10.76 2.62
N ARG A 166 8.45 -11.31 1.75
CA ARG A 166 9.52 -10.56 1.07
C ARG A 166 9.08 -10.19 -0.35
N PRO A 167 9.58 -9.07 -0.91
CA PRO A 167 9.24 -8.68 -2.28
C PRO A 167 9.91 -9.62 -3.29
N TYR A 168 9.10 -10.28 -4.11
CA TYR A 168 9.56 -11.07 -5.25
C TYR A 168 9.55 -10.29 -6.57
N VAL A 169 8.82 -9.17 -6.60
CA VAL A 169 8.62 -8.31 -7.77
C VAL A 169 8.80 -6.84 -7.36
N ASP A 170 9.18 -5.99 -8.31
CA ASP A 170 9.57 -4.59 -8.12
C ASP A 170 8.46 -3.74 -7.50
N ASP A 171 7.22 -3.91 -7.95
CA ASP A 171 6.04 -3.20 -7.46
C ASP A 171 5.77 -3.39 -5.96
N ILE A 172 5.97 -4.62 -5.44
CA ILE A 172 5.86 -4.92 -4.00
C ILE A 172 6.88 -4.11 -3.21
N ALA A 173 8.14 -4.09 -3.68
CA ALA A 173 9.21 -3.36 -3.01
C ALA A 173 8.95 -1.85 -3.00
N GLN A 174 8.44 -1.31 -4.11
CA GLN A 174 8.15 0.10 -4.29
C GLN A 174 6.98 0.56 -3.40
N ILE A 175 5.84 -0.15 -3.48
CA ILE A 175 4.57 0.27 -2.88
C ILE A 175 4.44 -0.22 -1.43
N ALA A 176 4.47 -1.54 -1.20
CA ALA A 176 4.22 -2.11 0.13
C ALA A 176 5.38 -1.86 1.10
N GLY A 177 6.62 -2.03 0.64
CA GLY A 177 7.82 -1.83 1.44
C GLY A 177 8.93 -2.83 1.17
N ILE A 178 10.04 -2.70 1.90
CA ILE A 178 11.20 -3.61 1.80
C ILE A 178 10.88 -5.06 2.22
N ASP A 179 9.83 -5.23 3.02
CA ASP A 179 9.21 -6.48 3.45
C ASP A 179 7.83 -6.12 4.05
N ILE A 180 6.95 -7.13 4.17
CA ILE A 180 5.64 -7.02 4.83
C ILE A 180 5.69 -7.94 6.04
N LYS A 181 5.89 -7.35 7.22
CA LYS A 181 6.04 -8.09 8.48
C LYS A 181 4.69 -8.47 9.05
N CYS A 182 4.59 -9.70 9.57
CA CYS A 182 3.49 -10.11 10.43
C CYS A 182 3.79 -9.76 11.89
N ILE A 183 2.85 -9.09 12.55
CA ILE A 183 2.99 -8.54 13.91
C ILE A 183 1.71 -8.82 14.70
N GLU A 184 1.88 -9.07 15.99
CA GLU A 184 0.77 -9.20 16.93
C GLU A 184 0.03 -7.87 17.13
N HIS A 185 -1.31 -7.94 17.23
CA HIS A 185 -2.17 -6.77 17.47
C HIS A 185 -1.79 -6.00 18.72
N ALA A 186 -1.36 -6.72 19.76
CA ALA A 186 -0.99 -6.15 21.05
C ALA A 186 0.25 -5.23 20.96
N ASP A 187 1.13 -5.45 19.97
CA ASP A 187 2.40 -4.73 19.84
C ASP A 187 2.24 -3.41 19.05
N THR A 188 1.38 -2.53 19.56
CA THR A 188 1.13 -1.21 18.94
C THR A 188 2.40 -0.35 18.87
N GLY A 189 3.34 -0.55 19.79
CA GLY A 189 4.64 0.11 19.79
C GLY A 189 5.43 -0.20 18.52
N ARG A 190 5.55 -1.49 18.19
CA ARG A 190 6.25 -1.95 16.99
C ARG A 190 5.48 -1.60 15.72
N ILE A 191 4.16 -1.73 15.70
CA ILE A 191 3.33 -1.31 14.56
C ILE A 191 3.61 0.16 14.19
N LYS A 192 3.59 1.06 15.18
CA LYS A 192 3.94 2.50 15.01
C LYS A 192 5.32 2.70 14.39
N SER A 193 6.32 1.92 14.81
CA SER A 193 7.69 2.07 14.31
C SER A 193 7.85 1.58 12.87
N LEU A 194 7.19 0.48 12.52
CA LEU A 194 7.37 -0.20 11.23
C LEU A 194 6.69 0.56 10.09
N ILE A 195 5.52 1.15 10.33
CA ILE A 195 4.76 1.92 9.34
C ILE A 195 5.48 3.21 8.90
N LYS A 196 6.53 3.63 9.62
CA LYS A 196 7.37 4.76 9.20
C LYS A 196 8.08 4.48 7.87
N ARG A 197 8.42 3.20 7.61
CA ARG A 197 9.23 2.79 6.46
C ARG A 197 8.51 1.84 5.49
N ARG A 198 7.26 1.49 5.79
CA ARG A 198 6.40 0.58 5.02
C ARG A 198 5.02 1.19 4.88
N SER A 199 4.34 0.83 3.80
CA SER A 199 2.92 1.15 3.63
C SER A 199 2.04 -0.05 4.01
N ALA A 200 2.61 -1.26 4.13
CA ALA A 200 1.86 -2.46 4.50
C ALA A 200 2.49 -3.25 5.67
N LEU A 201 1.63 -3.84 6.49
CA LEU A 201 1.95 -4.84 7.52
C LEU A 201 0.90 -5.95 7.46
N LEU A 202 1.23 -7.13 7.99
CA LEU A 202 0.24 -8.15 8.32
C LEU A 202 -0.04 -8.07 9.82
N LEU A 203 -1.31 -8.08 10.20
CA LEU A 203 -1.73 -8.23 11.58
C LEU A 203 -2.13 -9.68 11.80
N LYS A 204 -1.51 -10.34 12.78
CA LYS A 204 -1.70 -11.77 13.06
C LYS A 204 -3.20 -12.12 13.10
N ASP A 205 -3.62 -13.12 12.33
CA ASP A 205 -5.02 -13.58 12.25
C ASP A 205 -6.06 -12.55 11.75
N SER A 206 -5.62 -11.40 11.22
CA SER A 206 -6.50 -10.30 10.80
C SER A 206 -6.18 -9.70 9.44
N GLY A 207 -5.36 -10.38 8.65
CA GLY A 207 -5.03 -9.96 7.29
C GLY A 207 -3.99 -8.86 7.24
N SER A 208 -4.18 -7.95 6.29
CA SER A 208 -3.26 -6.85 6.01
C SER A 208 -3.74 -5.52 6.56
N MET A 209 -2.81 -4.72 7.06
CA MET A 209 -3.04 -3.32 7.42
C MET A 209 -2.15 -2.44 6.54
N CYS A 210 -2.80 -1.65 5.70
CA CYS A 210 -2.18 -0.78 4.71
C CYS A 210 -2.45 0.68 5.07
N ALA A 211 -1.41 1.52 5.14
CA ALA A 211 -1.50 2.90 5.56
C ALA A 211 -0.70 3.81 4.62
N ASP A 212 -1.37 4.81 4.05
CA ASP A 212 -0.75 5.75 3.12
C ASP A 212 -1.33 7.17 3.20
N ILE A 213 -0.87 8.06 2.31
CA ILE A 213 -1.18 9.49 2.33
C ILE A 213 -2.59 9.82 1.82
N SER A 214 -3.22 8.93 1.04
CA SER A 214 -4.60 9.06 0.55
C SER A 214 -5.29 7.71 0.54
N LEU A 215 -6.63 7.70 0.43
CA LEU A 215 -7.41 6.48 0.39
C LEU A 215 -7.07 5.61 -0.82
N ASP A 216 -6.94 6.22 -2.00
CA ASP A 216 -6.53 5.52 -3.23
C ASP A 216 -5.17 4.82 -3.09
N ASP A 217 -4.18 5.48 -2.49
CA ASP A 217 -2.84 4.92 -2.29
C ASP A 217 -2.89 3.75 -1.29
N ALA A 218 -3.73 3.85 -0.25
CA ALA A 218 -3.94 2.78 0.71
C ALA A 218 -4.62 1.56 0.06
N LEU A 219 -5.65 1.77 -0.77
CA LEU A 219 -6.33 0.70 -1.51
C LEU A 219 -5.40 0.04 -2.54
N ALA A 220 -4.58 0.82 -3.25
CA ALA A 220 -3.53 0.30 -4.12
C ALA A 220 -2.53 -0.57 -3.34
N THR A 221 -2.16 -0.13 -2.13
CA THR A 221 -1.27 -0.90 -1.26
C THR A 221 -1.91 -2.23 -0.81
N VAL A 222 -3.23 -2.28 -0.57
CA VAL A 222 -3.95 -3.53 -0.27
C VAL A 222 -3.83 -4.50 -1.44
N MET A 223 -4.10 -4.05 -2.67
CA MET A 223 -4.01 -4.90 -3.87
C MET A 223 -2.60 -5.48 -4.07
N ILE A 224 -1.56 -4.66 -3.88
CA ILE A 224 -0.17 -5.09 -4.00
C ILE A 224 0.22 -6.04 -2.86
N THR A 225 -0.31 -5.83 -1.66
CA THR A 225 -0.08 -6.72 -0.51
C THR A 225 -0.72 -8.08 -0.72
N GLU A 226 -1.94 -8.12 -1.26
CA GLU A 226 -2.62 -9.37 -1.60
C GLU A 226 -1.84 -10.13 -2.69
N LYS A 227 -1.39 -9.43 -3.73
CA LYS A 227 -0.50 -9.99 -4.75
C LYS A 227 0.79 -10.55 -4.13
N ALA A 228 1.41 -9.84 -3.19
CA ALA A 228 2.62 -10.28 -2.52
C ALA A 228 2.38 -11.57 -1.71
N CYS A 229 1.28 -11.65 -0.98
CA CYS A 229 0.90 -12.83 -0.20
C CYS A 229 0.61 -14.03 -1.11
N ARG A 230 -0.09 -13.82 -2.23
CA ARG A 230 -0.33 -14.85 -3.25
C ARG A 230 0.97 -15.41 -3.81
N ILE A 231 1.89 -14.53 -4.22
CA ILE A 231 3.20 -14.95 -4.74
C ILE A 231 3.99 -15.68 -3.65
N HIS A 232 3.91 -15.24 -2.39
CA HIS A 232 4.60 -15.92 -1.29
C HIS A 232 4.11 -17.36 -1.11
N ILE A 233 2.80 -17.58 -1.06
CA ILE A 233 2.19 -18.91 -0.95
C ILE A 233 2.59 -19.79 -2.14
N GLN A 234 2.44 -19.27 -3.36
CA GLN A 234 2.78 -19.99 -4.59
C GLN A 234 4.28 -20.33 -4.66
N SER A 235 5.14 -19.40 -4.25
CA SER A 235 6.59 -19.59 -4.11
C SER A 235 6.88 -20.75 -3.17
N ARG A 236 6.28 -20.77 -1.98
CA ARG A 236 6.47 -21.85 -1.00
C ARG A 236 6.02 -23.20 -1.56
N TYR A 237 4.88 -23.23 -2.24
CA TYR A 237 4.34 -24.44 -2.86
C TYR A 237 5.26 -25.02 -3.95
N LEU A 238 5.89 -24.18 -4.76
CA LEU A 238 6.76 -24.59 -5.88
C LEU A 238 8.22 -24.87 -5.47
N GLY A 239 8.54 -24.93 -4.18
CA GLY A 239 9.91 -25.20 -3.69
C GLY A 239 10.76 -23.96 -3.41
N GLY A 240 10.15 -22.76 -3.43
CA GLY A 240 10.74 -21.48 -3.05
C GLY A 240 11.10 -20.58 -4.24
N ALA A 241 10.87 -19.28 -4.07
CA ALA A 241 11.36 -18.25 -4.97
C ALA A 241 12.45 -17.39 -4.29
N LYS A 242 13.31 -16.79 -5.12
CA LYS A 242 14.35 -15.87 -4.63
C LYS A 242 13.79 -14.44 -4.54
N PRO A 243 13.68 -13.85 -3.35
CA PRO A 243 13.22 -12.47 -3.21
C PRO A 243 14.29 -11.47 -3.68
N ILE A 244 13.85 -10.26 -3.97
CA ILE A 244 14.72 -9.11 -4.23
C ILE A 244 15.54 -8.83 -2.96
N ASN A 245 16.79 -8.40 -3.14
CA ASN A 245 17.67 -8.07 -2.02
C ASN A 245 17.14 -6.84 -1.26
N VAL A 246 17.24 -6.85 0.08
CA VAL A 246 16.80 -5.76 0.95
C VAL A 246 17.35 -4.38 0.55
N ILE A 247 18.62 -4.30 0.14
CA ILE A 247 19.25 -3.03 -0.29
C ILE A 247 18.61 -2.53 -1.59
N GLU A 248 18.38 -3.45 -2.53
CA GLU A 248 17.74 -3.14 -3.81
C GLU A 248 16.28 -2.71 -3.60
N SER A 249 15.53 -3.43 -2.75
CA SER A 249 14.17 -3.04 -2.37
C SER A 249 14.12 -1.68 -1.68
N ALA A 250 15.09 -1.38 -0.81
CA ALA A 250 15.19 -0.07 -0.16
C ALA A 250 15.45 1.06 -1.17
N LEU A 251 16.33 0.82 -2.15
CA LEU A 251 16.62 1.76 -3.22
C LEU A 251 15.40 1.99 -4.13
N MET A 252 14.72 0.92 -4.54
CA MET A 252 13.50 0.98 -5.36
C MET A 252 12.42 1.82 -4.66
N ARG A 253 12.16 1.56 -3.37
CA ARG A 253 11.20 2.35 -2.58
C ARG A 253 11.62 3.82 -2.46
N PHE A 254 12.90 4.10 -2.23
CA PHE A 254 13.38 5.47 -2.12
C PHE A 254 13.15 6.26 -3.42
N ILE A 255 13.48 5.66 -4.57
CA ILE A 255 13.26 6.26 -5.89
C ILE A 255 11.76 6.47 -6.14
N TYR A 256 10.94 5.47 -5.84
CA TYR A 256 9.48 5.55 -5.97
C TYR A 256 8.91 6.73 -5.16
N LEU A 257 9.20 6.79 -3.85
CA LEU A 257 8.70 7.86 -2.98
C LEU A 257 9.17 9.25 -3.43
N LYS A 258 10.41 9.39 -3.91
CA LYS A 258 10.94 10.66 -4.44
C LYS A 258 10.31 11.09 -5.77
N LYS A 259 9.90 10.16 -6.63
CA LYS A 259 9.19 10.47 -7.90
C LYS A 259 7.73 10.80 -7.62
N TYR A 260 7.04 9.97 -6.83
CA TYR A 260 5.63 10.17 -6.48
C TYR A 260 5.40 11.43 -5.66
N SER A 261 6.32 11.78 -4.76
CA SER A 261 6.23 13.04 -4.00
C SER A 261 6.28 14.28 -4.89
N LYS A 262 6.80 14.19 -6.13
CA LYS A 262 6.86 15.33 -7.06
C LYS A 262 5.64 15.45 -7.96
N ILE A 263 4.88 14.37 -8.14
CA ILE A 263 3.71 14.33 -9.03
C ILE A 263 2.46 14.88 -8.33
N LYS A 264 2.48 14.93 -6.98
CA LYS A 264 1.39 15.42 -6.14
C LYS A 264 1.52 16.91 -5.77
N TYR A 265 2.33 17.71 -6.48
CA TYR A 265 2.43 19.17 -6.32
C TYR A 265 2.33 19.87 -7.67
#